data_AF-W2EQ85-F1
#
_entry.id   AF-W2EQ85-F1
#
_cell.length_a   1.000
_cell.length_b   1.000
_cell.length_c   1.000
_cell.angle_alpha   90.00
_cell.angle_beta   90.00
_cell.angle_gamma   90.00
#
_symmetry.space_group_name_H-M   'P 1'
#
loop_
_entity.id
_entity.type
_entity.pdbx_description
1 polymer ?
#
loop_
_entity_poly.entity_id
_entity_poly.type
_entity_poly.pdbx_seq_one_letter_code
_entity_poly.pdbx_strand_id
1 'polypeptide(L)'
;MSDGTDTARYLRLTVDLVVEVLDVGALQAAALSEIRDPQTELDDAERQEQIELVNSDETGAAALQWLIEPDHVLGLVEHVTEVEPREAMLGVEPSDGVLDEDEDGHDHDHDHDGPGHLA
;
A
#
# COMPACT_ATOMS: atom_id res chain seq x y z
N MET A 1 6.50 -6.83 39.70
CA MET A 1 7.15 -6.63 38.40
C MET A 1 6.06 -6.16 37.47
N SER A 2 6.07 -4.88 37.12
CA SER A 2 5.07 -4.30 36.21
C SER A 2 5.64 -4.39 34.81
N ASP A 3 5.02 -5.23 33.99
CA ASP A 3 5.27 -5.37 32.56
C ASP A 3 4.68 -4.14 31.86
N GLY A 4 5.42 -3.04 31.93
CA GLY A 4 5.10 -1.80 31.22
C GLY A 4 5.71 -1.87 29.84
N THR A 5 4.92 -2.32 28.86
CA THR A 5 5.25 -2.26 27.45
C THR A 5 5.58 -0.81 27.07
N ASP A 6 6.81 -0.56 26.61
CA ASP A 6 7.29 0.72 26.06
C ASP A 6 6.69 0.92 24.65
N THR A 7 5.35 0.98 24.56
CA THR A 7 4.58 1.14 23.31
C THR A 7 4.52 2.58 22.81
N ALA A 8 5.10 3.54 23.56
CA ALA A 8 4.99 4.98 23.29
C ALA A 8 5.89 5.51 22.16
N ARG A 9 6.62 4.65 21.43
CA ARG A 9 7.61 5.06 20.40
C ARG A 9 7.32 4.55 18.99
N TYR A 10 6.26 3.78 18.80
CA TYR A 10 5.91 3.23 17.49
C TYR A 10 4.84 4.10 16.84
N LEU A 11 5.13 4.56 15.63
CA LEU A 11 4.19 5.29 14.77
C LEU A 11 3.84 4.38 13.60
N ARG A 12 2.54 4.29 13.27
CA ARG A 12 2.09 3.62 12.04
C ARG A 12 1.78 4.69 11.01
N LEU A 13 2.54 4.68 9.91
CA LEU A 13 2.26 5.51 8.75
C LEU A 13 1.42 4.69 7.76
N THR A 14 0.26 5.22 7.38
CA THR A 14 -0.54 4.70 6.26
C THR A 14 -0.39 5.68 5.11
N VAL A 15 -0.02 5.18 3.93
CA VAL A 15 0.07 5.99 2.71
C VAL A 15 -0.99 5.48 1.76
N ASP A 16 -1.87 6.37 1.33
CA ASP A 16 -2.79 6.12 0.24
C ASP A 16 -2.29 6.89 -1.00
N LEU A 17 -2.16 6.19 -2.11
CA LEU A 17 -1.52 6.69 -3.33
C LEU A 17 -2.26 6.20 -4.57
N VAL A 18 -2.73 7.17 -5.36
CA VAL A 18 -3.23 6.93 -6.72
C VAL A 18 -2.20 7.40 -7.72
N VAL A 19 -1.89 6.55 -8.70
CA VAL A 19 -0.98 6.86 -9.81
C VAL A 19 -1.71 6.77 -11.14
N GLU A 20 -1.46 7.71 -12.04
CA GLU A 20 -1.94 7.64 -13.42
C GLU A 20 -0.95 6.87 -14.28
N VAL A 21 -1.40 5.77 -14.89
CA VAL A 21 -0.58 4.98 -15.82
C VAL A 21 -0.67 5.60 -17.21
N LEU A 22 0.41 6.25 -17.65
CA LEU A 22 0.46 6.94 -18.94
C LEU A 22 0.73 6.00 -20.14
N ASP A 23 1.41 4.88 -19.88
CA ASP A 23 1.74 3.86 -20.88
C ASP A 23 1.80 2.47 -20.24
N VAL A 24 0.72 1.70 -20.38
CA VAL A 24 0.61 0.34 -19.84
C VAL A 24 1.62 -0.60 -20.48
N GLY A 25 1.91 -0.45 -21.78
CA GLY A 25 2.84 -1.32 -22.49
C GLY A 25 4.28 -1.14 -22.00
N ALA A 26 4.69 0.10 -21.74
CA ALA A 26 5.98 0.39 -21.13
C ALA A 26 6.07 -0.16 -19.69
N LEU A 27 5.00 -0.02 -18.90
CA LEU A 27 4.93 -0.54 -17.53
C LEU A 27 5.05 -2.07 -17.49
N GLN A 28 4.28 -2.78 -18.33
CA GLN A 28 4.36 -4.23 -18.47
C GLN A 28 5.75 -4.68 -18.94
N ALA A 29 6.35 -3.98 -19.90
CA ALA A 29 7.68 -4.32 -20.39
C ALA A 29 8.75 -4.20 -19.29
N ALA A 30 8.64 -3.19 -18.42
CA ALA A 30 9.53 -3.04 -17.27
C ALA A 30 9.34 -4.21 -16.28
N ALA A 31 8.11 -4.55 -15.91
CA ALA A 31 7.84 -5.68 -15.02
C ALA A 31 8.34 -7.01 -15.61
N LEU A 32 8.12 -7.25 -16.90
CA LEU A 32 8.62 -8.44 -17.60
C LEU A 32 10.15 -8.51 -17.65
N SER A 33 10.84 -7.36 -17.63
CA SER A 33 12.31 -7.33 -17.53
C SER A 33 12.76 -7.88 -16.19
N GLU A 34 12.15 -7.41 -15.09
CA GLU A 34 12.46 -7.88 -13.74
C GLU A 34 12.07 -9.35 -13.52
N ILE A 35 10.89 -9.77 -13.99
CA ILE A 35 10.45 -11.17 -13.95
C ILE A 35 11.44 -12.08 -14.69
N ARG A 36 12.09 -11.59 -15.75
CA ARG A 36 13.06 -12.37 -16.53
C ARG A 36 14.48 -12.28 -16.01
N ASP A 37 14.75 -11.42 -15.03
CA ASP A 37 16.07 -11.30 -14.44
C ASP A 37 16.46 -12.64 -13.76
N PRO A 38 17.66 -13.17 -14.01
CA PRO A 38 18.11 -14.40 -13.39
C PRO A 38 18.39 -14.29 -11.89
N GLN A 39 18.49 -13.08 -11.33
CA GLN A 39 18.57 -12.83 -9.89
C GLN A 39 17.21 -12.88 -9.20
N THR A 40 16.13 -12.71 -9.95
CA THR A 40 14.77 -12.90 -9.45
C THR A 40 14.57 -14.37 -9.06
N GLU A 41 14.31 -14.59 -7.77
CA GLU A 41 14.12 -15.91 -7.14
C GLU A 41 12.76 -16.52 -7.52
N LEU A 42 12.60 -16.86 -8.80
CA LEU A 42 11.47 -17.59 -9.35
C LEU A 42 11.95 -18.81 -10.10
N ASP A 43 11.30 -19.95 -9.88
CA ASP A 43 11.47 -21.11 -10.75
C ASP A 43 10.85 -20.89 -12.14
N ASP A 44 11.12 -21.80 -13.08
CA ASP A 44 10.65 -21.66 -14.46
C ASP A 44 9.11 -21.64 -14.59
N ALA A 45 8.41 -22.38 -13.73
CA ALA A 45 6.95 -22.45 -13.75
C ALA A 45 6.34 -21.18 -13.16
N GLU A 46 6.84 -20.75 -11.98
CA GLU A 46 6.44 -19.51 -11.33
C GLU A 46 6.68 -18.32 -12.26
N ARG A 47 7.84 -18.27 -12.92
CA ARG A 47 8.18 -17.21 -13.87
C ARG A 47 7.20 -17.15 -15.03
N GLN A 48 6.83 -18.31 -15.60
CA GLN A 48 5.85 -18.36 -16.67
C GLN A 48 4.47 -17.86 -16.21
N GLU A 49 4.02 -18.26 -15.02
CA GLU A 49 2.76 -17.79 -14.44
C GLU A 49 2.76 -16.27 -14.23
N GLN A 50 3.85 -15.70 -13.69
CA GLN A 50 3.96 -14.25 -13.50
C GLN A 50 3.98 -13.49 -14.83
N ILE A 51 4.67 -14.01 -15.84
CA ILE A 51 4.66 -13.44 -17.20
C ILE A 51 3.24 -13.43 -17.76
N GLU A 52 2.48 -14.52 -17.60
CA GLU A 52 1.10 -14.60 -18.08
C GLU A 52 0.18 -13.65 -17.32
N LEU A 53 0.35 -13.53 -16.01
CA LEU A 53 -0.38 -12.59 -15.17
C LEU A 53 -0.17 -11.14 -15.64
N VAL A 54 1.09 -10.72 -15.81
CA VAL A 54 1.43 -9.36 -16.27
C VAL A 54 0.91 -9.09 -17.68
N ASN A 55 0.98 -10.05 -18.60
CA ASN A 55 0.49 -9.87 -19.97
C ASN A 55 -1.04 -9.88 -20.08
N SER A 56 -1.74 -10.56 -19.16
CA SER A 56 -3.20 -10.66 -19.18
C SER A 56 -3.90 -9.49 -18.49
N ASP A 57 -3.17 -8.74 -17.65
CA ASP A 57 -3.69 -7.55 -16.98
C ASP A 57 -3.60 -6.31 -17.87
N GLU A 58 -4.76 -5.83 -18.33
CA GLU A 58 -4.88 -4.64 -19.17
C GLU A 58 -4.74 -3.32 -18.39
N THR A 59 -4.82 -3.37 -17.05
CA THR A 59 -4.76 -2.18 -16.20
C THR A 59 -3.32 -1.77 -15.85
N GLY A 60 -2.39 -2.72 -15.89
CA GLY A 60 -1.01 -2.53 -15.45
C GLY A 60 -0.82 -2.66 -13.94
N ALA A 61 -1.87 -2.97 -13.18
CA ALA A 61 -1.80 -3.23 -11.75
C ALA A 61 -0.85 -4.40 -11.42
N ALA A 62 -0.91 -5.50 -12.17
CA ALA A 62 -0.03 -6.66 -11.97
C ALA A 62 1.44 -6.31 -12.25
N ALA A 63 1.68 -5.47 -13.26
CA ALA A 63 3.02 -4.98 -13.57
C ALA A 63 3.55 -4.06 -12.45
N LEU A 64 2.71 -3.16 -11.95
CA LEU A 64 3.06 -2.23 -10.89
C LEU A 64 3.34 -2.96 -9.57
N GLN A 65 2.53 -3.98 -9.24
CA GLN A 65 2.75 -4.84 -8.07
C GLN A 65 4.13 -5.50 -8.10
N TRP A 66 4.63 -5.87 -9.28
CA TRP A 66 5.98 -6.39 -9.41
C TRP A 66 7.00 -5.30 -9.10
N LEU A 67 6.87 -4.14 -9.76
CA LEU A 67 7.89 -3.10 -9.77
C LEU A 67 8.06 -2.35 -8.45
N ILE A 68 7.14 -2.50 -7.49
CA ILE A 68 7.21 -1.81 -6.21
C ILE A 68 7.46 -2.81 -5.07
N GLU A 69 8.60 -2.66 -4.41
CA GLU A 69 8.94 -3.42 -3.22
C GLU A 69 8.52 -2.70 -1.92
N PRO A 70 8.25 -3.43 -0.82
CA PRO A 70 8.02 -2.83 0.49
C PRO A 70 9.16 -1.91 0.94
N ASP A 71 10.40 -2.21 0.56
CA ASP A 71 11.56 -1.38 0.86
C ASP A 71 11.49 0.02 0.23
N HIS A 72 10.77 0.20 -0.88
CA HIS A 72 10.51 1.54 -1.43
C HIS A 72 9.70 2.42 -0.46
N VAL A 73 8.83 1.81 0.36
CA VAL A 73 8.09 2.52 1.41
C VAL A 73 9.02 2.95 2.54
N LEU A 74 10.04 2.13 2.87
CA LEU A 74 11.04 2.51 3.87
C LEU A 74 11.84 3.75 3.42
N GLY A 75 12.06 3.91 2.11
CA GLY A 75 12.66 5.11 1.53
C GLY A 75 11.96 6.42 1.90
N LEU A 76 10.65 6.38 2.23
CA LEU A 76 9.91 7.57 2.68
C LEU A 76 10.44 8.13 4.00
N VAL A 77 10.99 7.29 4.87
CA VAL A 77 11.48 7.70 6.20
C VAL A 77 12.99 7.64 6.34
N GLU A 78 13.72 7.15 5.33
CA GLU A 78 15.19 7.07 5.31
C GLU A 78 15.86 8.41 5.62
N HIS A 79 15.24 9.53 5.21
CA HIS A 79 15.77 10.88 5.43
C HIS A 79 15.58 11.40 6.87
N VAL A 80 14.86 10.70 7.74
CA VAL A 80 14.59 11.10 9.12
C VAL A 80 15.53 10.36 10.06
N THR A 81 16.62 11.02 10.48
CA THR A 81 17.71 10.41 11.27
C THR A 81 17.26 9.75 12.57
N GLU A 82 16.18 10.24 13.18
CA GLU A 82 15.65 9.77 14.46
C GLU A 82 14.58 8.66 14.31
N VAL A 83 14.33 8.18 13.10
CA VAL A 83 13.36 7.12 12.81
C VAL A 83 14.09 5.90 12.26
N GLU A 84 13.94 4.76 12.94
CA GLU A 84 14.39 3.46 12.44
C GLU A 84 13.19 2.68 11.90
N PRO A 85 13.06 2.49 10.57
CA PRO A 85 11.99 1.67 10.00
C PRO A 85 12.09 0.22 10.46
N ARG A 86 10.93 -0.40 10.73
CA ARG A 86 10.84 -1.75 11.30
C ARG A 86 10.16 -2.75 10.36
N GLU A 87 9.10 -2.33 9.70
CA GLU A 87 8.26 -3.15 8.84
C GLU A 87 7.57 -2.24 7.81
N ALA A 88 7.39 -2.72 6.59
CA ALA A 88 6.51 -2.14 5.59
C ALA A 88 5.63 -3.24 4.99
N MET A 89 4.37 -2.87 4.73
CA MET A 89 3.45 -3.66 3.94
C MET A 89 2.94 -2.80 2.80
N LEU A 90 2.82 -3.39 1.61
CA LEU A 90 2.35 -2.72 0.41
C LEU A 90 1.27 -3.56 -0.25
N GLY A 91 0.16 -2.92 -0.61
CA GLY A 91 -0.89 -3.48 -1.46
C GLY A 91 -1.03 -2.64 -2.72
N VAL A 92 -1.30 -3.27 -3.86
CA VAL A 92 -1.54 -2.60 -5.15
C VAL A 92 -2.85 -3.13 -5.70
N GLU A 93 -3.79 -2.21 -5.94
CA GLU A 93 -5.13 -2.53 -6.44
C GLU A 93 -5.53 -1.52 -7.54
N PRO A 94 -6.36 -1.91 -8.52
CA PRO A 94 -6.92 -0.96 -9.47
C PRO A 94 -7.76 0.12 -8.78
N SER A 95 -7.74 1.35 -9.30
CA SER A 95 -8.49 2.49 -8.77
C SER A 95 -9.21 3.24 -9.89
N ASP A 96 -10.33 3.90 -9.55
CA ASP A 96 -11.06 4.81 -10.42
C ASP A 96 -10.36 6.18 -10.62
N GLY A 97 -9.16 6.36 -10.04
CA GLY A 97 -8.32 7.53 -10.26
C GLY A 97 -8.57 8.70 -9.31
N VAL A 98 -9.37 8.49 -8.27
CA VAL A 98 -9.59 9.43 -7.17
C VAL A 98 -9.30 8.74 -5.85
N LEU A 99 -8.72 9.49 -4.92
CA LEU A 99 -8.68 9.07 -3.52
C LEU A 99 -10.07 9.38 -2.95
N ASP A 100 -10.76 8.39 -2.40
CA ASP A 100 -12.02 8.63 -1.72
C ASP A 100 -11.76 9.50 -0.48
N GLU A 101 -12.20 10.75 -0.50
CA GLU A 101 -12.00 11.72 0.59
C GLU A 101 -12.90 11.40 1.82
N ASP A 102 -13.75 10.37 1.75
CA ASP A 102 -14.93 10.17 2.61
C ASP A 102 -15.01 8.81 3.35
N GLU A 103 -13.88 8.14 3.66
CA GLU A 103 -13.91 6.95 4.55
C GLU A 103 -13.89 7.28 6.06
N ASP A 104 -13.88 8.57 6.43
CA ASP A 104 -14.16 9.04 7.79
C ASP A 104 -15.61 9.52 7.93
N GLY A 105 -16.56 8.62 7.64
CA GLY A 105 -17.94 8.74 8.10
C GLY A 105 -18.03 8.60 9.63
N HIS A 106 -17.44 9.54 10.37
CA HIS A 106 -17.68 9.73 11.79
C HIS A 106 -19.14 10.18 11.96
N ASP A 107 -20.05 9.21 12.07
CA ASP A 107 -21.36 9.38 12.69
C ASP A 107 -21.14 9.70 14.18
N HIS A 108 -20.78 10.95 14.46
CA HIS A 108 -20.64 11.52 15.79
C HIS A 108 -21.76 12.54 16.04
N ASP A 109 -23.01 12.14 15.82
CA ASP A 109 -24.15 12.85 16.39
C ASP A 109 -24.37 12.38 17.83
N HIS A 110 -23.45 12.84 18.69
CA HIS A 110 -23.58 12.80 20.14
C HIS A 110 -24.33 14.06 20.60
N ASP A 111 -25.66 14.08 20.44
CA ASP A 111 -26.49 15.09 21.10
C ASP A 111 -27.15 14.50 22.36
N HIS A 112 -26.45 14.70 23.47
CA HIS A 112 -26.98 14.56 24.83
C HIS A 112 -26.86 15.91 25.53
N ASP A 113 -27.95 16.66 25.62
CA ASP A 113 -28.38 17.50 26.77
C ASP A 113 -29.70 18.21 26.38
N GLY A 114 -30.80 18.26 27.14
CA GLY A 114 -31.01 18.07 28.57
C GLY A 114 -32.52 18.20 28.91
N PRO A 115 -32.90 18.51 30.18
CA PRO A 115 -33.99 17.84 30.90
C PRO A 115 -35.32 18.63 31.03
N GLY A 116 -36.42 17.91 31.23
CA GLY A 116 -37.71 18.43 31.73
C GLY A 116 -38.89 17.57 31.27
N HIS A 117 -39.97 17.32 31.98
CA HIS A 117 -40.50 17.79 33.27
C HIS A 117 -41.62 16.79 33.63
N LEU A 118 -41.76 16.44 34.91
CA LEU A 118 -42.91 15.71 35.46
C LEU A 118 -44.22 16.45 35.17
N ALA A 119 -45.25 15.73 34.70
CA ALA A 119 -46.65 16.00 35.00
C ALA A 119 -47.48 14.73 34.82
#